data_AF-A0A2W5MZ49-F1
#
_entry.id   AF-A0A2W5MZ49-F1
#
_cell.length_a   1.000
_cell.length_b   1.000
_cell.length_c   1.000
_cell.angle_alpha   90.00
_cell.angle_beta   90.00
_cell.angle_gamma   90.00
#
_symmetry.space_group_name_H-M   'P 1'
#
loop_
_entity.id
_entity.type
_entity.pdbx_description
1 polymer ?
#
loop_
_entity_poly.entity_id
_entity_poly.type
_entity_poly.pdbx_seq_one_letter_code
_entity_poly.pdbx_strand_id
1 'polypeptide(L)'
;MGALLKEESTITAKGQTTVPKSVRQALGVDYGGRIAFFVDDQRRVYVEKATEEASDPVVDRFLEFLAQDMSKHPDTSIAALPASLRDRAAALVGGMDVDLDAEIDGDVAL
;
A
#
# COMPACT_ATOMS: atom_id res chain seq x y z
N MET A 1 7.08 17.07 6.08
CA MET A 1 6.35 18.06 5.25
C MET A 1 6.77 17.82 3.81
N GLY A 2 5.87 17.29 2.98
CA GLY A 2 6.16 17.08 1.56
C GLY A 2 6.21 18.42 0.81
N ALA A 3 7.15 18.54 -0.12
CA ALA A 3 7.22 19.70 -1.00
C ALA A 3 5.93 19.77 -1.86
N LEU A 4 5.35 20.96 -1.96
CA LEU A 4 4.18 21.20 -2.81
C LEU A 4 4.64 21.34 -4.27
N LEU A 5 4.34 20.36 -5.11
CA LEU A 5 4.56 20.41 -6.55
C LEU A 5 3.44 21.22 -7.20
N LYS A 6 3.77 22.37 -7.79
CA LYS A 6 2.85 23.20 -8.58
C LYS A 6 3.24 23.18 -10.05
N GLU A 7 2.30 22.80 -10.89
CA GLU A 7 2.39 22.89 -12.35
C GLU A 7 1.11 23.52 -12.89
N GLU A 8 1.19 24.19 -14.04
CA GLU A 8 0.04 24.84 -14.67
C GLU A 8 -0.24 24.20 -16.03
N SER A 9 -1.51 24.07 -16.38
CA SER A 9 -1.94 23.52 -17.67
C SER A 9 -3.20 24.21 -18.14
N THR A 10 -3.29 24.47 -19.44
CA THR A 10 -4.44 25.14 -20.04
C THR A 10 -5.52 24.12 -20.37
N ILE A 11 -6.77 24.49 -20.10
CA ILE A 11 -7.93 23.71 -20.54
C ILE A 11 -8.17 24.04 -22.01
N THR A 12 -8.20 23.01 -22.85
CA THR A 12 -8.53 23.14 -24.28
C THR A 12 -10.00 23.52 -24.47
N ALA A 13 -10.36 23.95 -25.67
CA ALA A 13 -11.77 24.25 -26.02
C ALA A 13 -12.73 23.06 -25.80
N LYS A 14 -12.22 21.82 -25.76
CA LYS A 14 -12.99 20.61 -25.50
C LYS A 14 -13.07 20.23 -24.02
N GLY A 15 -12.59 21.09 -23.11
CA GLY A 15 -12.57 20.82 -21.67
C GLY A 15 -11.47 19.83 -21.24
N GLN A 16 -10.54 19.47 -22.13
CA GLN A 16 -9.43 18.56 -21.82
C GLN A 16 -8.23 19.34 -21.30
N THR A 17 -7.49 18.80 -20.35
CA THR A 17 -6.17 19.30 -19.94
C THR A 17 -5.17 18.15 -19.83
N THR A 18 -3.90 18.44 -20.02
CA THR A 18 -2.83 17.44 -19.86
C THR A 18 -2.36 17.42 -18.42
N VAL A 19 -2.15 16.24 -17.86
CA VAL A 19 -1.47 16.10 -16.56
C VAL A 19 0.04 16.15 -16.82
N PRO A 20 0.79 17.14 -16.30
CA PRO A 20 2.23 17.28 -16.50
C PRO A 20 3.01 16.03 -16.04
N LYS A 21 4.18 15.78 -16.65
CA LYS A 21 4.97 14.58 -16.38
C LYS A 21 5.35 14.45 -14.89
N SER A 22 5.78 15.55 -14.28
CA SER A 22 6.12 15.64 -12.86
C SER A 22 4.94 15.22 -11.96
N VAL A 23 3.73 15.70 -12.29
CA VAL A 23 2.49 15.33 -11.57
C VAL A 23 2.13 13.86 -11.79
N ARG A 24 2.22 13.32 -13.01
CA ARG A 24 1.94 11.90 -13.27
C ARG A 24 2.89 10.97 -12.50
N GLN A 25 4.17 11.33 -12.44
CA GLN A 25 5.17 10.59 -11.67
C GLN A 25 4.86 10.64 -10.18
N ALA A 26 4.51 11.82 -9.65
CA ALA A 26 4.10 11.97 -8.25
C ALA A 26 2.83 11.17 -7.91
N LEU A 27 1.88 11.04 -8.85
CA LEU A 27 0.68 10.20 -8.69
C LEU A 27 0.94 8.71 -8.94
N GLY A 28 2.12 8.31 -9.44
CA GLY A 28 2.41 6.93 -9.82
C GLY A 28 1.51 6.40 -10.95
N VAL A 29 1.11 7.27 -11.89
CA VAL A 29 0.24 6.96 -13.03
C VAL A 29 1.07 6.96 -14.32
N ASP A 30 1.09 5.83 -15.01
CA ASP A 30 1.74 5.69 -16.32
C ASP A 30 0.71 5.83 -17.48
N TYR A 31 1.18 5.73 -18.72
CA TYR A 31 0.37 5.77 -19.93
C TYR A 31 -0.76 4.72 -19.87
N GLY A 32 -2.00 5.14 -20.15
CA GLY A 32 -3.18 4.28 -20.03
C GLY A 32 -3.71 4.11 -18.60
N GLY A 33 -3.01 4.62 -17.58
CA GLY A 33 -3.49 4.66 -16.21
C GLY A 33 -4.69 5.59 -16.04
N ARG A 34 -5.57 5.25 -15.09
CA ARG A 34 -6.78 6.03 -14.78
C ARG A 34 -6.54 6.96 -13.60
N ILE A 35 -7.23 8.09 -13.62
CA ILE A 35 -7.26 9.08 -12.53
C ILE A 35 -8.71 9.39 -12.16
N ALA A 36 -8.95 9.69 -10.89
CA ALA A 36 -10.23 10.15 -10.38
C ALA A 36 -10.15 11.64 -10.03
N PHE A 37 -11.16 12.40 -10.42
CA PHE A 37 -11.30 13.81 -10.07
C PHE A 37 -12.25 13.94 -8.88
N PHE A 38 -11.82 14.65 -7.86
CA PHE A 38 -12.62 15.00 -6.69
C PHE A 38 -12.79 16.50 -6.60
N VAL A 39 -13.95 16.95 -6.13
CA VAL A 39 -14.22 18.36 -5.85
C VAL A 39 -14.62 18.46 -4.39
N ASP A 40 -13.88 19.25 -3.62
CA ASP A 40 -14.24 19.50 -2.21
C ASP A 40 -15.22 20.67 -2.05
N ASP A 41 -15.64 20.90 -0.81
CA ASP A 41 -16.51 21.99 -0.39
C ASP A 41 -15.91 23.39 -0.67
N GLN A 42 -14.57 23.49 -0.68
CA GLN A 42 -13.83 24.69 -1.03
C GLN A 42 -13.67 24.89 -2.55
N ARG A 43 -14.31 24.05 -3.37
CA ARG A 43 -14.23 24.04 -4.85
C ARG A 43 -12.81 23.79 -5.38
N ARG A 44 -11.95 23.16 -4.58
CA ARG A 44 -10.65 22.67 -5.03
C ARG A 44 -10.86 21.35 -5.74
N VAL A 45 -10.12 21.17 -6.84
CA VAL A 45 -10.12 19.94 -7.61
C VAL A 45 -8.88 19.14 -7.24
N TYR A 46 -9.07 17.89 -6.83
CA TYR A 46 -7.99 16.94 -6.57
C TYR A 46 -8.02 15.84 -7.60
N VAL A 47 -6.84 15.31 -7.87
CA VAL A 47 -6.66 14.17 -8.75
C VAL A 47 -5.93 13.10 -7.98
N GLU A 48 -6.49 11.91 -7.95
CA GLU A 48 -5.86 10.73 -7.38
C GLU A 48 -5.70 9.66 -8.44
N LYS A 49 -4.70 8.79 -8.28
CA LYS A 49 -4.60 7.56 -9.08
C LYS A 49 -5.85 6.73 -8.81
N ALA A 50 -6.58 6.39 -9.86
CA ALA A 50 -7.70 5.47 -9.73
C ALA A 50 -7.10 4.07 -9.54
N THR A 51 -7.03 3.63 -8.29
CA THR A 51 -6.80 2.24 -7.95
C THR A 51 -8.01 1.45 -8.40
N GLU A 52 -7.78 0.46 -9.27
CA GLU A 52 -8.62 -0.72 -9.20
C GLU A 52 -8.30 -1.36 -7.85
N GLU A 53 -9.29 -1.42 -6.96
CA GLU A 53 -9.23 -2.40 -5.90
C GLU A 53 -9.15 -3.75 -6.61
N ALA A 54 -7.93 -4.24 -6.81
CA ALA A 54 -7.70 -5.63 -7.11
C ALA A 54 -8.02 -6.40 -5.83
N SER A 55 -9.33 -6.53 -5.57
CA SER A 55 -9.85 -7.46 -4.59
C SER A 55 -9.56 -8.85 -5.14
N ASP A 56 -8.67 -9.57 -4.45
CA ASP A 56 -8.54 -10.99 -4.66
C ASP A 56 -9.62 -11.65 -3.80
N PRO A 57 -10.72 -12.15 -4.40
CA PRO A 57 -11.83 -12.69 -3.64
C PRO A 57 -11.43 -13.93 -2.83
N VAL A 58 -10.35 -14.63 -3.19
CA VAL A 58 -9.84 -15.77 -2.42
C VAL A 58 -9.14 -15.27 -1.17
N VAL A 59 -8.26 -14.28 -1.30
CA VAL A 59 -7.57 -13.67 -0.15
C VAL A 59 -8.58 -13.01 0.79
N ASP A 60 -9.53 -12.26 0.26
CA ASP A 60 -10.53 -11.56 1.08
C ASP A 60 -11.37 -12.53 1.90
N ARG A 61 -11.83 -13.63 1.27
CA ARG A 61 -12.60 -14.67 1.97
C ARG A 61 -11.77 -15.44 2.98
N PHE A 62 -10.49 -15.66 2.68
CA PHE A 62 -9.57 -16.31 3.62
C PHE A 62 -9.33 -15.44 4.85
N LEU A 63 -9.09 -14.14 4.67
CA LEU A 63 -8.92 -13.20 5.78
C LEU A 63 -10.20 -13.06 6.61
N GLU A 64 -11.36 -13.00 5.96
CA GLU A 64 -12.66 -13.01 6.65
C GLU A 64 -12.86 -14.28 7.48
N PHE A 65 -12.52 -15.45 6.93
CA PHE A 65 -12.55 -16.71 7.65
C PHE A 65 -11.66 -16.68 8.90
N LEU A 66 -10.40 -16.24 8.77
CA LEU A 66 -9.47 -16.13 9.90
C LEU A 66 -9.99 -15.16 10.97
N ALA A 67 -10.48 -13.99 10.56
CA ALA A 67 -11.01 -12.99 11.49
C ALA A 67 -12.20 -13.52 12.30
N GLN A 68 -13.10 -14.25 11.65
CA GLN A 68 -14.24 -14.88 12.34
C GLN A 68 -13.80 -15.98 13.31
N ASP A 69 -12.83 -16.81 12.91
CA ASP A 69 -12.30 -17.89 13.76
C ASP A 69 -11.60 -17.32 15.00
N MET A 70 -10.69 -16.35 14.82
CA MET A 70 -9.99 -15.66 15.91
C MET A 70 -10.96 -14.98 16.89
N SER A 71 -12.06 -14.41 16.40
CA SER A 71 -13.07 -13.76 17.24
C SER A 71 -13.90 -14.75 18.04
N LYS A 72 -14.19 -15.93 17.48
CA LYS A 72 -14.99 -16.99 18.15
C LYS A 72 -14.15 -17.82 19.12
N HIS A 73 -12.87 -17.98 18.84
CA HIS A 73 -11.98 -18.90 19.51
C HIS A 73 -10.66 -18.22 19.93
N PRO A 74 -10.70 -17.10 20.69
CA PRO A 74 -9.50 -16.34 21.02
C PRO A 74 -8.45 -17.16 21.78
N ASP A 75 -8.87 -18.11 22.62
CA ASP A 75 -7.98 -18.92 23.45
C ASP A 75 -7.25 -20.05 22.69
N THR A 76 -7.75 -20.42 21.50
CA THR A 76 -7.18 -21.54 20.71
C THR A 76 -6.63 -21.11 19.36
N SER A 77 -7.27 -20.13 18.71
CA SER A 77 -6.86 -19.62 17.41
C SER A 77 -5.75 -18.58 17.51
N ILE A 78 -5.56 -17.96 18.68
CA ILE A 78 -4.43 -17.10 18.98
C ILE A 78 -3.60 -17.75 20.09
N ALA A 79 -2.53 -18.45 19.70
CA ALA A 79 -1.64 -19.12 20.63
C ALA A 79 -0.27 -18.44 20.67
N ALA A 80 0.32 -18.38 21.86
CA ALA A 80 1.71 -17.97 21.99
C ALA A 80 2.64 -19.01 21.36
N LEU A 81 3.78 -18.57 20.82
CA LEU A 81 4.79 -19.48 20.30
C LEU A 81 5.24 -20.45 21.42
N PRO A 82 5.36 -21.76 21.15
CA PRO A 82 5.89 -22.71 22.12
C PRO A 82 7.30 -22.31 22.60
N ALA A 83 7.60 -22.51 23.88
CA ALA A 83 8.90 -22.15 24.45
C ALA A 83 10.07 -22.79 23.65
N SER A 84 9.95 -24.06 23.30
CA SER A 84 10.94 -24.77 22.48
C SER A 84 11.19 -24.13 21.11
N LEU A 85 10.15 -23.56 20.49
CA LEU A 85 10.29 -22.86 19.21
C LEU A 85 10.99 -21.51 19.39
N ARG A 86 10.67 -20.78 20.47
CA ARG A 86 11.35 -19.53 20.81
C ARG A 86 12.82 -19.75 21.13
N ASP A 87 13.14 -20.76 21.93
CA ASP A 87 14.52 -21.11 22.30
C ASP A 87 15.33 -21.50 21.07
N ARG A 88 14.73 -22.29 20.17
CA ARG A 88 15.36 -22.67 18.91
C ARG A 88 15.57 -21.46 17.99
N ALA A 89 14.60 -20.57 17.88
CA ALA A 89 14.74 -19.34 17.10
C ALA A 89 15.87 -18.47 17.67
N ALA A 90 15.90 -18.25 18.99
CA ALA A 90 16.93 -17.50 19.68
C ALA A 90 18.33 -18.12 19.51
N ALA A 91 18.45 -19.44 19.57
CA ALA A 91 19.72 -20.13 19.33
C ALA A 91 20.23 -19.97 17.90
N LEU A 92 19.34 -19.87 16.91
CA LEU A 92 19.71 -19.69 15.50
C LEU A 92 20.13 -18.26 15.18
N VAL A 93 19.48 -17.26 15.79
CA VAL A 93 19.70 -15.84 15.43
C VAL A 93 20.47 -15.04 16.48
N GLY A 94 20.76 -15.60 17.66
CA GLY A 94 21.24 -14.85 18.83
C GLY A 94 22.61 -14.16 18.69
N GLY A 95 23.38 -14.46 17.65
CA GLY A 95 24.65 -13.79 17.33
C GLY A 95 24.61 -12.92 16.07
N MET A 96 23.44 -12.75 15.46
CA MET A 96 23.28 -11.94 14.25
C MET A 96 23.19 -10.47 14.62
N ASP A 97 24.03 -9.65 14.00
CA ASP A 97 23.90 -8.19 14.03
C ASP A 97 22.97 -7.79 12.88
N VAL A 98 21.76 -7.33 13.21
CA VAL A 98 20.70 -7.02 12.24
C VAL A 98 20.29 -5.57 12.41
N ASP A 99 20.47 -4.80 11.35
CA ASP A 99 19.94 -3.44 11.23
C ASP A 99 18.54 -3.51 10.59
N LEU A 100 17.51 -3.16 11.36
CA LEU A 100 16.11 -3.17 10.90
C LEU A 100 15.78 -1.95 10.00
N ASP A 101 16.66 -0.95 9.96
CA ASP A 101 16.52 0.26 9.15
C ASP A 101 17.38 0.20 7.87
N ALA A 102 18.16 -0.88 7.67
CA ALA A 102 18.95 -1.07 6.47
C ALA A 102 18.06 -1.19 5.21
N GLU A 103 18.56 -0.69 4.08
CA GLU A 103 17.89 -0.88 2.79
C GLU A 103 17.77 -2.38 2.47
N ILE A 104 16.60 -2.79 1.99
CA ILE A 104 16.37 -4.17 1.54
C ILE A 104 17.09 -4.34 0.20
N ASP A 105 18.17 -5.12 0.22
CA ASP A 105 18.96 -5.48 -0.96
C ASP A 105 18.70 -6.94 -1.39
N GLY A 106 18.59 -7.17 -2.71
CA GLY A 106 18.35 -8.49 -3.30
C GLY A 106 17.12 -8.60 -4.22
N ASP A 107 17.05 -9.71 -4.94
CA ASP A 107 15.95 -10.00 -5.86
C ASP A 107 14.65 -10.27 -5.07
N VAL A 108 13.67 -9.38 -5.22
CA VAL A 108 12.29 -9.64 -4.77
C VAL A 108 11.50 -10.28 -5.90
N ALA A 109 10.92 -11.45 -5.65
CA ALA A 109 9.95 -12.03 -6.57
C ALA A 109 8.69 -11.17 -6.56
N LEU A 110 8.39 -10.54 -7.71
CA LEU A 110 7.12 -9.85 -7.99
C LEU A 110 6.05 -10.85 -8.44
#